data_AF-A0AAF0XHF2-F1
#
_entry.id   AF-A0AAF0XHF2-F1
#
_cell.length_a   1.000
_cell.length_b   1.000
_cell.length_c   1.000
_cell.angle_alpha   90.00
_cell.angle_beta   90.00
_cell.angle_gamma   90.00
#
_symmetry.space_group_name_H-M   'P 1'
#
loop_
_entity.id
_entity.type
_entity.pdbx_description
1 polymer ?
#
loop_
_entity_poly.entity_id
_entity_poly.type
_entity_poly.pdbx_seq_one_letter_code
_entity_poly.pdbx_strand_id
1 'polypeptide(L)'
;MFLIAIARPRFDSDGNEVFSGNIGIFPFVTDEPAKRSSVNRRAGTLETSPITSVGRDMRRISLFSKVLPAIMLKWPLNDMNKLIYIQQDNAKVHIHPNDEKFRLAVSQSSLNIQLFCQPPNSSDLNVLDLGFFSAIQTL
;
A
#
# COMPACT_ATOMS: atom_id res chain seq x y z
N MET A 1 10.77 -5.03 -3.57
CA MET A 1 9.79 -5.01 -2.46
C MET A 1 8.56 -4.23 -2.90
N PHE A 2 7.37 -4.57 -2.39
CA PHE A 2 6.11 -3.89 -2.72
C PHE A 2 5.42 -3.38 -1.44
N LEU A 3 4.69 -2.28 -1.57
CA LEU A 3 3.66 -1.88 -0.62
C LEU A 3 2.30 -2.26 -1.22
N ILE A 4 1.50 -3.00 -0.46
CA ILE A 4 0.19 -3.47 -0.92
C ILE A 4 -0.87 -2.90 0.00
N ALA A 5 -1.95 -2.40 -0.59
CA ALA A 5 -3.14 -1.97 0.12
C ALA A 5 -4.33 -2.73 -0.43
N ILE A 6 -5.07 -3.39 0.47
CA ILE A 6 -6.30 -4.10 0.17
C ILE A 6 -7.31 -3.80 1.29
N ALA A 7 -8.58 -3.77 0.92
CA ALA A 7 -9.71 -3.60 1.82
C ALA A 7 -10.67 -4.78 1.63
N ARG A 8 -11.68 -4.87 2.50
CA ARG A 8 -12.71 -5.90 2.38
C ARG A 8 -13.54 -5.65 1.11
N PRO A 9 -13.74 -6.67 0.24
CA PRO A 9 -14.63 -6.56 -0.90
C PRO A 9 -16.08 -6.39 -0.45
N ARG A 10 -16.91 -5.80 -1.31
CA ARG A 10 -18.32 -5.51 -1.05
C ARG A 10 -19.16 -5.96 -2.22
N PHE A 11 -20.33 -6.45 -1.87
CA PHE A 11 -21.29 -7.01 -2.81
C PHE A 11 -22.65 -6.36 -2.58
N ASP A 12 -23.45 -6.22 -3.64
CA ASP A 12 -24.85 -5.80 -3.52
C ASP A 12 -25.74 -6.96 -3.02
N SER A 13 -27.05 -6.73 -2.95
CA SER A 13 -28.03 -7.74 -2.50
C SER A 13 -28.12 -8.96 -3.41
N ASP A 14 -27.75 -8.81 -4.68
CA ASP A 14 -27.81 -9.86 -5.70
C ASP A 14 -26.49 -10.64 -5.78
N GLY A 15 -25.50 -10.25 -4.98
CA GLY A 15 -24.18 -10.87 -4.92
C GLY A 15 -23.18 -10.35 -5.95
N ASN A 16 -23.49 -9.28 -6.68
CA ASN A 16 -22.55 -8.67 -7.62
C ASN A 16 -21.50 -7.85 -6.87
N GLU A 17 -20.25 -7.92 -7.31
CA GLU A 17 -19.17 -7.13 -6.73
C GLU A 17 -19.36 -5.64 -7.06
N VAL A 18 -19.52 -4.82 -6.02
CA VAL A 18 -19.58 -3.35 -6.14
C VAL A 18 -18.27 -2.68 -5.76
N PHE A 19 -17.39 -3.39 -5.07
CA PHE A 19 -16.06 -2.95 -4.72
C PHE A 19 -15.16 -4.15 -4.45
N SER A 20 -14.12 -4.34 -5.25
CA SER A 20 -13.20 -5.47 -5.11
C SER A 20 -12.32 -5.44 -3.86
N GLY A 21 -12.22 -4.30 -3.18
CA GLY A 21 -11.25 -4.11 -2.10
C GLY A 21 -9.82 -3.83 -2.58
N ASN A 22 -9.52 -3.97 -3.88
CA ASN A 22 -8.17 -3.82 -4.41
C ASN A 22 -7.77 -2.33 -4.52
N ILE A 23 -7.05 -1.82 -3.52
CA ILE A 23 -6.57 -0.43 -3.52
C ILE A 23 -5.34 -0.27 -4.42
N GLY A 24 -4.29 -1.08 -4.23
CA GLY A 24 -3.14 -1.04 -5.12
C GLY A 24 -1.92 -1.83 -4.68
N ILE A 25 -1.02 -2.04 -5.63
CA ILE A 25 0.31 -2.63 -5.45
C ILE A 25 1.33 -1.61 -5.92
N PHE A 26 2.22 -1.21 -5.03
CA PHE A 26 3.16 -0.12 -5.26
C PHE A 26 4.60 -0.65 -5.15
N PRO A 27 5.29 -0.89 -6.28
CA PRO A 27 6.69 -1.30 -6.24
C PRO A 27 7.58 -0.20 -5.65
N PHE A 28 8.56 -0.63 -4.86
CA PHE A 28 9.72 0.18 -4.48
C PHE A 28 10.83 -0.05 -5.49
N VAL A 29 10.83 0.80 -6.53
CA VAL A 29 11.77 0.75 -7.66
C VAL A 29 12.27 2.14 -7.99
N THR A 30 13.40 2.20 -8.68
CA THR A 30 14.00 3.40 -9.27
C THR A 30 14.40 3.09 -10.70
N ASP A 31 14.36 4.08 -11.58
CA ASP A 31 14.91 3.93 -12.93
C ASP A 31 16.37 4.40 -12.92
N GLU A 32 17.28 3.48 -13.22
CA GLU A 32 18.72 3.74 -13.28
C GLU A 32 19.26 3.39 -14.67
N PRO A 33 20.20 4.17 -15.23
CA PRO A 33 20.83 3.82 -16.49
C PRO A 33 21.70 2.56 -16.34
N ALA A 34 21.55 1.65 -17.31
CA ALA A 34 22.35 0.45 -17.43
C ALA A 34 23.86 0.76 -17.37
N LYS A 35 24.56 0.23 -16.37
CA LYS A 35 26.00 0.48 -16.18
C LYS A 35 26.89 -0.22 -17.21
N ARG A 36 26.42 -1.30 -17.82
CA ARG A 36 27.15 -2.10 -18.82
C ARG A 36 26.24 -2.42 -19.99
N SER A 37 26.84 -2.52 -21.17
CA SER A 37 26.19 -3.08 -22.35
C SER A 37 26.13 -4.60 -22.25
N SER A 38 25.04 -5.19 -22.71
CA SER A 38 24.86 -6.61 -22.97
C SER A 38 24.30 -6.79 -24.39
N VAL A 39 24.22 -8.04 -24.86
CA VAL A 39 23.65 -8.36 -26.18
C VAL A 39 22.23 -7.80 -26.33
N ASN A 40 21.46 -7.78 -25.23
CA ASN A 40 20.05 -7.38 -25.24
C ASN A 40 19.85 -5.90 -24.86
N ARG A 41 20.90 -5.17 -24.46
CA ARG A 41 20.74 -3.84 -23.86
C ARG A 41 22.02 -3.02 -23.90
N ARG A 42 21.97 -1.80 -24.44
CA ARG A 42 23.13 -0.88 -24.42
C ARG A 42 23.32 -0.26 -23.04
N ALA A 43 24.57 0.09 -22.71
CA ALA A 43 24.84 0.95 -21.56
C ALA A 43 24.07 2.28 -21.72
N GLY A 44 23.56 2.81 -20.60
CA GLY A 44 22.76 4.04 -20.57
C GLY A 44 21.25 3.85 -20.78
N THR A 45 20.78 2.69 -21.24
CA THR A 45 19.33 2.40 -21.28
C THR A 45 18.76 2.43 -19.86
N LEU A 46 17.68 3.19 -19.63
CA LEU A 46 17.02 3.25 -18.32
C LEU A 46 16.42 1.89 -17.95
N GLU A 47 16.67 1.48 -16.71
CA GLU A 47 16.21 0.22 -16.16
C GLU A 47 15.56 0.41 -14.81
N THR A 48 14.41 -0.21 -14.66
CA THR A 48 13.73 -0.29 -13.37
C THR A 48 14.47 -1.27 -12.46
N SER A 49 15.15 -0.75 -11.46
CA SER A 49 15.89 -1.50 -10.45
C SER A 49 15.15 -1.46 -9.11
N PRO A 50 15.15 -2.57 -8.34
CA PRO A 50 14.51 -2.58 -7.03
C PRO A 50 15.29 -1.73 -6.03
N ILE A 51 14.57 -0.94 -5.23
CA ILE A 51 15.15 -0.29 -4.05
C ILE A 51 15.42 -1.37 -3.01
N THR A 52 16.68 -1.50 -2.58
CA THR A 52 17.14 -2.57 -1.70
C THR A 52 16.81 -2.35 -0.23
N SER A 53 16.59 -1.11 0.21
CA SER A 53 16.23 -0.77 1.58
C SER A 53 15.15 0.31 1.61
N VAL A 54 14.09 0.08 2.38
CA VAL A 54 12.99 1.04 2.57
C VAL A 54 12.91 1.40 4.03
N GLY A 55 13.32 2.63 4.33
CA GLY A 55 13.22 3.21 5.66
C GLY A 55 11.83 3.77 5.97
N ARG A 56 11.69 4.27 7.20
CA ARG A 56 10.45 4.86 7.71
C ARG A 56 9.96 6.04 6.88
N ASP A 57 10.87 6.90 6.42
CA ASP A 57 10.47 8.07 5.62
C ASP A 57 9.91 7.66 4.26
N MET A 58 10.50 6.64 3.61
CA MET A 58 9.97 6.13 2.33
C MET A 58 8.62 5.43 2.51
N ARG A 59 8.41 4.71 3.62
CA ARG A 59 7.09 4.18 4.00
C ARG A 59 6.08 5.29 4.19
N ARG A 60 6.43 6.33 4.97
CA ARG A 60 5.58 7.53 5.17
C ARG A 60 5.22 8.18 3.83
N ILE A 61 6.22 8.38 2.97
CA ILE A 61 6.02 8.96 1.63
C ILE A 61 5.06 8.14 0.80
N SER A 62 5.20 6.83 0.82
CA SER A 62 4.34 5.95 0.03
C SER A 62 2.89 5.94 0.54
N LEU A 63 2.67 6.10 1.86
CA LEU A 63 1.32 6.23 2.39
C LEU A 63 0.60 7.45 1.82
N PHE A 64 1.23 8.63 1.83
CA PHE A 64 0.56 9.84 1.35
C PHE A 64 0.56 9.99 -0.17
N SER A 65 1.63 9.60 -0.85
CA SER A 65 1.77 9.85 -2.30
C SER A 65 1.16 8.76 -3.17
N LYS A 66 0.92 7.58 -2.59
CA LYS A 66 0.41 6.41 -3.33
C LYS A 66 -0.88 5.88 -2.72
N VAL A 67 -0.86 5.53 -1.42
CA VAL A 67 -2.01 4.85 -0.79
C VAL A 67 -3.20 5.80 -0.62
N LEU A 68 -3.02 6.98 -0.04
CA LEU A 68 -4.13 7.93 0.17
C LEU A 68 -4.84 8.32 -1.16
N PRO A 69 -4.13 8.70 -2.25
CA PRO A 69 -4.77 8.96 -3.53
C PRO A 69 -5.51 7.75 -4.09
N ALA A 70 -4.95 6.54 -3.97
CA ALA A 70 -5.59 5.33 -4.45
C ALA A 70 -6.87 5.01 -3.67
N ILE A 71 -6.89 5.27 -2.35
CA ILE A 71 -8.12 5.18 -1.55
C ILE A 71 -9.12 6.22 -2.04
N MET A 72 -8.74 7.50 -2.15
CA MET A 72 -9.66 8.56 -2.62
C MET A 72 -10.29 8.26 -3.98
N LEU A 73 -9.54 7.65 -4.89
CA LEU A 73 -10.02 7.29 -6.22
C LEU A 73 -10.97 6.09 -6.22
N LYS A 74 -10.73 5.10 -5.35
CA LYS A 74 -11.40 3.80 -5.40
C LYS A 74 -12.43 3.58 -4.29
N TRP A 75 -12.43 4.42 -3.26
CA TRP A 75 -13.29 4.21 -2.11
C TRP A 75 -14.76 4.32 -2.51
N PRO A 76 -15.62 3.37 -2.11
CA PRO A 76 -17.00 3.36 -2.54
C PRO A 76 -17.77 4.56 -1.99
N LEU A 77 -18.54 5.22 -2.87
CA LEU A 77 -19.28 6.46 -2.58
C LEU A 77 -20.23 6.32 -1.38
N ASN A 78 -20.86 5.15 -1.22
CA ASN A 78 -21.79 4.88 -0.11
C ASN A 78 -21.11 4.90 1.28
N ASP A 79 -19.78 4.91 1.32
CA ASP A 79 -18.97 4.86 2.55
C ASP A 79 -18.04 6.05 2.73
N MET A 80 -18.21 7.12 1.94
CA MET A 80 -17.39 8.33 2.04
C MET A 80 -17.39 8.95 3.45
N ASN A 81 -18.49 8.79 4.19
CA ASN A 81 -18.65 9.34 5.54
C ASN A 81 -18.18 8.39 6.65
N LYS A 82 -17.71 7.18 6.31
CA LYS A 82 -17.26 6.21 7.30
C LYS A 82 -15.77 6.39 7.61
N LEU A 83 -15.42 6.08 8.86
CA LEU A 83 -14.02 6.01 9.27
C LEU A 83 -13.32 4.82 8.61
N ILE A 84 -12.19 5.10 7.98
CA ILE A 84 -11.32 4.13 7.32
C ILE A 84 -10.13 3.86 8.22
N TYR A 85 -9.89 2.59 8.55
CA TYR A 85 -8.68 2.17 9.24
C TYR A 85 -7.67 1.59 8.24
N ILE A 86 -6.47 2.16 8.20
CA ILE A 86 -5.32 1.55 7.57
C ILE A 86 -4.59 0.75 8.64
N GLN A 87 -4.59 -0.57 8.49
CA GLN A 87 -3.86 -1.48 9.37
C GLN A 87 -2.42 -1.69 8.86
N GLN A 88 -1.47 -1.74 9.78
CA GLN A 88 -0.08 -2.14 9.54
C GLN A 88 0.44 -2.99 10.71
N ASP A 89 1.58 -3.67 10.51
CA ASP A 89 2.24 -4.39 11.59
C ASP A 89 3.10 -3.44 12.48
N ASN A 90 3.79 -4.00 13.46
CA ASN A 90 4.65 -3.25 14.39
C ASN A 90 6.12 -3.15 13.90
N ALA A 91 6.43 -3.39 12.63
CA ALA A 91 7.82 -3.34 12.17
C ALA A 91 8.38 -1.92 12.32
N LYS A 92 9.68 -1.81 12.65
CA LYS A 92 10.35 -0.52 12.96
C LYS A 92 10.24 0.54 11.84
N VAL A 93 10.05 0.08 10.60
CA VAL A 93 9.90 0.93 9.41
C VAL A 93 8.51 1.55 9.28
N HIS A 94 7.51 1.08 10.01
CA HIS A 94 6.18 1.70 10.03
C HIS A 94 6.18 3.01 10.82
N ILE A 95 5.23 3.87 10.48
CA ILE A 95 5.04 5.15 11.16
C ILE A 95 4.09 4.98 12.33
N HIS A 96 4.19 5.83 13.34
CA HIS A 96 3.28 5.80 14.48
C HIS A 96 1.85 6.19 14.03
N PRO A 97 0.77 5.61 14.61
CA PRO A 97 -0.62 6.00 14.32
C PRO A 97 -0.90 7.51 14.38
N ASN A 98 -0.23 8.20 15.30
CA ASN A 98 -0.36 9.65 15.50
C ASN A 98 0.64 10.50 14.69
N ASP A 99 1.34 9.93 13.70
CA ASP A 99 2.32 10.64 12.86
C ASP A 99 1.71 11.94 12.28
N GLU A 100 2.31 13.07 12.64
CA GLU A 100 1.75 14.40 12.33
C GLU A 100 1.65 14.66 10.83
N LYS A 101 2.66 14.22 10.07
CA LYS A 101 2.69 14.40 8.61
C LYS A 101 1.59 13.57 7.95
N PHE A 102 1.35 12.35 8.43
CA PHE A 102 0.25 11.53 7.95
C PHE A 102 -1.11 12.17 8.27
N ARG A 103 -1.32 12.62 9.51
CA ARG A 103 -2.57 13.29 9.91
C ARG A 103 -2.83 14.56 9.10
N LEU A 104 -1.80 15.34 8.80
CA LEU A 104 -1.91 16.52 7.95
C LEU A 104 -2.29 16.16 6.51
N ALA A 105 -1.72 15.10 5.95
CA ALA A 105 -2.09 14.62 4.62
C ALA A 105 -3.56 14.14 4.57
N VAL A 106 -4.01 13.44 5.63
CA VAL A 106 -5.42 13.01 5.74
C VAL A 106 -6.36 14.21 5.88
N SER A 107 -6.00 15.26 6.62
CA SER A 107 -6.86 16.44 6.78
C SER A 107 -7.04 17.25 5.49
N GLN A 108 -6.18 17.03 4.50
CA GLN A 108 -6.31 17.59 3.15
C GLN A 108 -7.16 16.71 2.24
N SER A 109 -7.50 15.49 2.66
CA SER A 109 -8.39 14.59 1.94
C SER A 109 -9.85 14.80 2.34
N SER A 110 -10.78 14.35 1.50
CA SER A 110 -12.22 14.34 1.80
C SER A 110 -12.66 13.11 2.60
N LEU A 111 -11.72 12.33 3.15
CA LEU A 111 -11.97 11.07 3.82
C LEU A 111 -11.53 11.12 5.28
N ASN A 112 -12.25 10.40 6.13
CA ASN A 112 -11.85 10.20 7.52
C ASN A 112 -11.00 8.94 7.64
N ILE A 113 -9.67 9.09 7.76
CA ILE A 113 -8.71 7.98 7.74
C ILE A 113 -7.86 7.98 9.01
N GLN A 114 -7.71 6.82 9.63
CA GLN A 114 -6.83 6.59 10.77
C GLN A 114 -5.89 5.42 10.51
N LEU A 115 -4.68 5.53 11.02
CA LEU A 115 -3.70 4.45 11.00
C LEU A 115 -3.81 3.65 12.30
N PHE A 116 -3.64 2.34 12.21
CA PHE A 116 -3.71 1.43 13.34
C PHE A 116 -2.62 0.36 13.22
N CYS A 117 -1.98 0.01 14.33
CA CYS A 117 -1.03 -1.09 14.38
C CYS A 117 -1.71 -2.32 14.99
N GLN A 118 -1.58 -3.47 14.35
CA GLN A 118 -2.13 -4.72 14.87
C GLN A 118 -1.42 -5.17 16.18
N PRO A 119 -2.01 -6.09 16.95
CA PRO A 119 -1.34 -6.67 18.12
C PRO A 119 0.00 -7.34 17.77
N PRO A 120 1.01 -7.30 18.66
CA PRO A 120 2.30 -7.95 18.42
C PRO A 120 2.17 -9.45 18.17
N ASN A 121 2.93 -9.98 17.20
CA ASN A 121 2.96 -11.39 16.82
C ASN A 121 1.62 -11.99 16.35
N SER A 122 0.72 -11.16 15.81
CA SER A 122 -0.60 -11.58 15.32
C SER A 122 -0.71 -11.46 13.79
N SER A 123 0.06 -12.26 13.06
CA SER A 123 0.01 -12.29 11.58
C SER A 123 -1.33 -12.81 11.05
N ASP A 124 -2.04 -13.62 11.83
CA ASP A 124 -3.40 -14.10 11.55
C ASP A 124 -4.45 -12.99 11.50
N LEU A 125 -4.16 -11.83 12.09
CA LEU A 125 -5.02 -10.64 12.04
C LEU A 125 -4.73 -9.75 10.83
N ASN A 126 -3.77 -10.11 9.97
CA ASN A 126 -3.42 -9.36 8.76
C ASN A 126 -3.90 -10.10 7.51
N VAL A 127 -4.84 -9.50 6.79
CA VAL A 127 -5.35 -10.06 5.52
C VAL A 127 -4.26 -10.27 4.46
N LEU A 128 -3.20 -9.45 4.49
CA LEU A 128 -2.09 -9.59 3.56
C LEU A 128 -1.27 -10.85 3.86
N ASP A 129 -1.00 -11.15 5.12
CA ASP A 129 -0.23 -12.34 5.51
C ASP A 129 -1.08 -13.61 5.34
N LEU A 130 -2.32 -13.59 5.84
CA LEU A 130 -3.21 -14.74 5.83
C LEU A 130 -3.68 -15.13 4.42
N GLY A 131 -3.96 -14.14 3.57
CA GLY A 131 -4.53 -14.37 2.24
C GLY A 131 -3.53 -14.11 1.12
N PHE A 132 -3.21 -12.83 0.91
CA PHE A 132 -2.57 -12.38 -0.32
C PHE A 132 -1.15 -12.96 -0.51
N PHE A 133 -0.28 -12.85 0.49
CA PHE A 133 1.09 -13.36 0.41
C PHE A 133 1.14 -14.88 0.43
N SER A 134 0.28 -15.52 1.23
CA SER A 134 0.14 -16.97 1.24
C SER A 134 -0.25 -17.50 -0.14
N ALA A 135 -1.19 -16.85 -0.84
CA ALA A 135 -1.57 -17.24 -2.20
C ALA A 135 -0.43 -17.08 -3.22
N ILE A 136 0.36 -16.00 -3.13
CA ILE A 136 1.49 -15.78 -4.04
C ILE A 136 2.59 -16.84 -3.84
N GLN A 137 2.82 -17.30 -2.61
CA GLN A 137 3.83 -18.34 -2.34
C GLN A 137 3.49 -19.71 -2.95
N THR A 138 2.23 -19.93 -3.31
CA THR A 138 1.75 -21.18 -3.94
C THR A 138 1.73 -21.15 -5.46
N LEU A 139 2.09 -20.02 -6.08
CA LEU A 139 2.22 -19.87 -7.54
C LEU A 139 3.59 -20.36 -8.03
#